data_AF-A0A1J3CDW1-F1
#
_entry.id   AF-A0A1J3CDW1-F1
#
_cell.length_a   1.000
_cell.length_b   1.000
_cell.length_c   1.000
_cell.angle_alpha   90.00
_cell.angle_beta   90.00
_cell.angle_gamma   90.00
#
_symmetry.space_group_name_H-M   'P 1'
#
loop_
_entity.id
_entity.type
_entity.pdbx_description
1 polymer ?
#
loop_
_entity_poly.entity_id
_entity_poly.type
_entity_poly.pdbx_seq_one_letter_code
_entity_poly.pdbx_strand_id
1 'polypeptide(L)'
;LKSNSWRVLDVTPDWEIDYDNHGVSLNGNTYWFATDKESRGVFPDFLLCFDFTKERFVVPRLPLPFRSYYKDAVTLSSVREEQLAVLFQHSNTFEIEIWVTTKIEPGEVSWSKFFAVEMGPLTGFRFYTGGSFLVDEEKRAVVVFDQDKNVEKPTRNVAYMIGENGYLREVDLGKITTGR
;
A
#
# COMPACT_ATOMS: atom_id res chain seq x y z
N LEU A 1 14.25 5.74 -24.51
CA LEU A 1 14.47 6.90 -23.60
C LEU A 1 15.85 7.50 -23.88
N LYS A 2 15.94 8.75 -24.35
CA LYS A 2 17.22 9.47 -24.41
C LYS A 2 17.65 9.76 -22.97
N SER A 3 18.79 9.23 -22.53
CA SER A 3 19.04 8.96 -21.11
C SER A 3 19.40 10.15 -20.22
N ASN A 4 19.55 11.38 -20.74
CA ASN A 4 20.21 12.46 -19.98
C ASN A 4 19.53 13.86 -20.09
N SER A 5 18.22 13.96 -20.29
CA SER A 5 17.53 15.25 -20.24
C SER A 5 16.36 15.24 -19.26
N TRP A 6 16.51 15.95 -18.15
CA TRP A 6 15.37 16.38 -17.36
C TRP A 6 14.45 17.23 -18.24
N ARG A 7 13.16 16.93 -18.21
CA ARG A 7 12.14 17.79 -18.82
C ARG A 7 11.09 18.09 -17.76
N VAL A 8 10.55 19.29 -17.80
CA VAL A 8 9.38 19.64 -17.01
C VAL A 8 8.15 19.14 -17.75
N LEU A 9 7.28 18.41 -17.06
CA LEU A 9 5.95 18.08 -17.56
C LEU A 9 5.01 19.16 -17.05
N ASP A 10 4.28 19.81 -17.96
CA ASP A 10 3.26 20.79 -17.60
C ASP A 10 1.98 20.04 -17.21
N VAL A 11 1.81 19.83 -15.91
CA VAL A 11 0.67 19.12 -15.31
C VAL A 11 0.08 20.02 -14.24
N THR A 12 -1.23 20.27 -14.33
CA THR A 12 -2.00 20.92 -13.29
C THR A 12 -2.76 19.84 -12.51
N PRO A 13 -2.19 19.29 -11.43
CA PRO A 13 -2.83 18.18 -10.72
C PRO A 13 -4.06 18.66 -9.97
N ASP A 14 -5.17 17.97 -10.15
CA ASP A 14 -6.40 18.02 -9.34
C ASP A 14 -6.39 16.94 -8.23
N TRP A 15 -5.20 16.41 -7.93
CA TRP A 15 -4.94 15.41 -6.89
C TRP A 15 -3.71 15.76 -6.05
N GLU A 16 -3.58 15.10 -4.90
CA GLU A 16 -2.43 15.15 -4.02
C GLU A 16 -1.88 13.75 -3.75
N ILE A 17 -0.55 13.63 -3.67
CA ILE A 17 0.17 12.41 -3.26
C ILE A 17 0.87 12.75 -1.96
N ASP A 18 0.65 11.94 -0.92
CA ASP A 18 1.28 12.15 0.38
C ASP A 18 2.80 11.96 0.30
N TYR A 19 3.56 12.71 1.11
CA TYR A 19 5.02 12.72 1.08
C TYR A 19 5.63 11.37 1.51
N ASP A 20 4.90 10.61 2.34
CA ASP A 20 5.27 9.26 2.77
C ASP A 20 4.90 8.17 1.73
N ASN A 21 4.29 8.55 0.60
CA ASN A 21 3.93 7.60 -0.44
C ASN A 21 5.10 7.34 -1.41
N HIS A 22 5.69 6.15 -1.33
CA HIS A 22 6.85 5.79 -2.14
C HIS A 22 6.52 5.25 -3.54
N GLY A 23 5.24 5.02 -3.86
CA GLY A 23 4.81 4.43 -5.12
C GLY A 23 5.30 3.00 -5.35
N VAL A 24 4.64 2.30 -6.27
CA VAL A 24 5.00 0.93 -6.67
C VAL A 24 5.17 0.90 -8.17
N SER A 25 6.30 0.36 -8.63
CA SER A 25 6.56 0.19 -10.06
C SER A 25 6.13 -1.20 -10.51
N LEU A 26 5.38 -1.26 -11.60
CA LEU A 26 4.87 -2.50 -12.18
C LEU A 26 4.79 -2.35 -13.70
N ASN A 27 5.32 -3.32 -14.44
CA ASN A 27 5.27 -3.36 -15.91
C ASN A 27 5.72 -2.05 -16.60
N GLY A 28 6.75 -1.40 -16.05
CA GLY A 28 7.30 -0.16 -16.60
C GLY A 28 6.49 1.11 -16.32
N ASN A 29 5.42 1.01 -15.52
CA ASN A 29 4.65 2.15 -15.01
C ASN A 29 4.84 2.28 -13.50
N THR A 30 4.52 3.44 -12.93
CA THR A 30 4.51 3.62 -11.47
C THR A 30 3.14 4.06 -10.99
N TYR A 31 2.76 3.53 -9.85
CA TYR A 31 1.45 3.69 -9.23
C TYR A 31 1.59 4.29 -7.84
N TRP A 32 0.72 5.24 -7.49
CA TRP A 32 0.69 5.87 -6.16
C TRP A 32 -0.73 5.94 -5.65
N PHE A 33 -0.91 5.91 -4.33
CA PHE A 33 -2.16 6.42 -3.78
C PHE A 33 -2.22 7.93 -3.95
N ALA A 34 -3.42 8.40 -4.24
CA ALA A 34 -3.69 9.82 -4.30
C ALA A 34 -5.09 10.13 -3.81
N THR A 35 -5.26 11.40 -3.45
CA THR A 35 -6.50 11.97 -2.91
C THR A 35 -6.93 13.09 -3.83
N ASP A 36 -8.24 13.23 -4.03
CA ASP A 36 -8.77 14.36 -4.80
C ASP A 36 -8.58 15.66 -4.02
N LYS A 37 -8.07 16.73 -4.66
CA LYS A 37 -7.86 18.02 -4.00
C LYS A 37 -9.15 18.70 -3.53
N GLU A 38 -10.28 18.42 -4.20
CA GLU A 38 -11.59 18.94 -3.80
C GLU A 38 -12.20 18.10 -2.68
N SER A 39 -11.73 16.87 -2.48
CA SER A 39 -12.14 16.09 -1.32
C SER A 39 -11.59 16.74 -0.05
N ARG A 40 -12.42 16.85 0.98
CA ARG A 40 -11.96 17.26 2.32
C ARG A 40 -11.27 16.12 3.07
N GLY A 41 -11.00 15.01 2.39
CA GLY A 41 -10.38 13.81 2.95
C GLY A 41 -8.86 13.90 2.89
N VAL A 42 -8.17 13.19 3.77
CA VAL A 42 -6.70 13.07 3.79
C VAL A 42 -6.33 11.61 3.53
N PHE A 43 -7.17 10.87 2.79
CA PHE A 43 -7.06 9.42 2.64
C PHE A 43 -7.07 9.03 1.17
N PRO A 44 -6.38 7.93 0.81
CA PRO A 44 -6.38 7.41 -0.55
C PRO A 44 -7.78 7.23 -1.11
N ASP A 45 -8.09 7.92 -2.20
CA ASP A 45 -9.33 7.77 -2.96
C ASP A 45 -9.16 6.83 -4.15
N PHE A 46 -7.98 6.86 -4.79
CA PHE A 46 -7.67 6.14 -6.01
C PHE A 46 -6.16 5.88 -6.15
N LEU A 47 -5.80 5.03 -7.11
CA LEU A 47 -4.44 4.93 -7.61
C LEU A 47 -4.25 5.84 -8.84
N LEU A 48 -3.16 6.59 -8.83
CA LEU A 48 -2.59 7.21 -10.02
C LEU A 48 -1.70 6.22 -10.75
N CYS A 49 -1.60 6.37 -12.06
CA CYS A 49 -0.66 5.66 -12.89
C CYS A 49 0.10 6.67 -13.74
N PHE A 50 1.43 6.66 -13.65
CA PHE A 50 2.28 7.36 -14.61
C PHE A 50 2.78 6.36 -15.65
N ASP A 51 2.35 6.57 -16.89
CA ASP A 51 2.77 5.77 -18.04
C ASP A 51 4.08 6.34 -18.58
N PHE A 52 5.21 5.65 -18.34
CA PHE A 52 6.53 6.13 -18.80
C PHE A 52 6.70 6.04 -20.32
N THR A 53 5.89 5.25 -21.01
CA THR A 53 5.94 5.16 -22.48
C THR A 53 5.30 6.40 -23.10
N LYS A 54 4.21 6.88 -22.52
CA LYS A 54 3.49 8.10 -22.96
C LYS A 54 3.88 9.36 -22.21
N GLU A 55 4.65 9.22 -21.14
CA GLU A 55 5.19 10.27 -20.28
C GLU A 55 4.09 11.19 -19.72
N ARG A 56 3.01 10.57 -19.26
CA ARG A 56 1.83 11.26 -18.71
C ARG A 56 1.13 10.45 -17.62
N PHE A 57 0.41 11.15 -16.76
CA PHE A 57 -0.57 10.52 -15.88
C PHE A 57 -1.75 9.99 -16.69
N VAL A 58 -2.19 8.78 -16.36
CA VAL A 58 -3.26 8.08 -17.08
C VAL A 58 -4.62 8.42 -16.48
N VAL A 59 -5.61 8.53 -17.36
CA VAL A 59 -7.02 8.79 -17.03
C VAL A 59 -7.85 7.68 -17.71
N PRO A 60 -8.86 7.08 -17.04
CA PRO A 60 -9.37 7.44 -15.72
C PRO A 60 -8.44 7.03 -14.57
N ARG A 61 -8.64 7.68 -13.42
CA ARG A 61 -8.02 7.30 -12.14
C ARG A 61 -8.50 5.90 -11.75
N LEU A 62 -7.62 5.12 -11.13
CA LEU A 62 -7.87 3.71 -10.85
C LEU A 62 -8.55 3.55 -9.49
N PRO A 63 -9.81 3.08 -9.41
CA PRO A 63 -10.53 2.98 -8.14
C PRO A 63 -9.89 1.95 -7.19
N LEU A 64 -9.92 2.26 -5.89
CA LEU A 64 -9.57 1.32 -4.84
C LEU A 64 -10.73 0.34 -4.58
N PRO A 65 -10.45 -0.88 -4.07
CA PRO A 65 -11.49 -1.87 -3.79
C PRO A 65 -12.29 -1.59 -2.51
N PHE A 66 -11.91 -0.55 -1.75
CA PHE A 66 -12.51 -0.16 -0.48
C PHE A 66 -12.56 1.37 -0.37
N ARG A 67 -13.28 1.86 0.65
CA ARG A 67 -13.22 3.25 1.08
C ARG A 67 -12.43 3.32 2.37
N SER A 68 -11.42 4.18 2.42
CA SER A 68 -10.60 4.41 3.61
C SER A 68 -11.05 5.69 4.34
N TYR A 69 -10.87 5.71 5.65
CA TYR A 69 -11.23 6.81 6.53
C TYR A 69 -10.10 7.15 7.50
N TYR A 70 -10.36 8.15 8.36
CA TYR A 70 -9.42 8.56 9.39
C TYR A 70 -8.93 7.35 10.19
N LYS A 71 -7.60 7.28 10.32
CA LYS A 71 -6.86 6.27 11.09
C LYS A 71 -6.80 4.88 10.46
N ASP A 72 -7.41 4.62 9.30
CA ASP A 72 -7.20 3.35 8.59
C ASP A 72 -5.77 3.29 8.06
N ALA A 73 -5.18 2.09 8.06
CA ALA A 73 -3.86 1.88 7.47
C ALA A 73 -4.02 1.35 6.05
N VAL A 74 -3.30 1.95 5.10
CA VAL A 74 -3.31 1.55 3.69
C VAL A 74 -1.88 1.49 3.18
N THR A 75 -1.49 0.34 2.63
CA THR A 75 -0.17 0.15 2.02
C THR A 75 -0.32 -0.48 0.64
N LEU A 76 0.52 -0.05 -0.31
CA LEU A 76 0.60 -0.62 -1.66
C LEU A 76 1.86 -1.47 -1.77
N SER A 77 1.77 -2.60 -2.47
CA SER A 77 2.91 -3.46 -2.80
C SER A 77 2.70 -4.10 -4.19
N SER A 78 3.66 -4.89 -4.63
CA SER A 78 3.54 -5.73 -5.82
C SER A 78 3.64 -7.21 -5.45
N VAL A 79 3.01 -8.08 -6.25
CA VAL A 79 3.06 -9.53 -6.10
C VAL A 79 3.68 -10.10 -7.36
N ARG A 80 4.77 -10.86 -7.18
CA ARG A 80 5.56 -11.49 -8.26
C ARG A 80 5.97 -10.52 -9.38
N GLU A 81 6.01 -9.21 -9.12
CA GLU A 81 6.25 -8.16 -10.13
C GLU A 81 5.24 -8.15 -11.30
N GLU A 82 4.07 -8.79 -11.12
CA GLU A 82 3.04 -8.91 -12.16
C GLU A 82 1.70 -8.26 -11.74
N GLN A 83 1.44 -8.18 -10.45
CA GLN A 83 0.20 -7.66 -9.88
C GLN A 83 0.48 -6.58 -8.83
N LEU A 84 -0.49 -5.70 -8.59
CA LEU A 84 -0.50 -4.85 -7.41
C LEU A 84 -1.23 -5.57 -6.28
N ALA A 85 -0.78 -5.33 -5.05
CA ALA A 85 -1.50 -5.70 -3.84
C ALA A 85 -1.71 -4.49 -2.95
N VAL A 86 -2.83 -4.49 -2.24
CA VAL A 86 -3.15 -3.49 -1.23
C VAL A 86 -3.45 -4.19 0.08
N LEU A 87 -2.80 -3.72 1.14
CA LEU A 87 -3.17 -4.03 2.52
C LEU A 87 -4.03 -2.88 3.01
N PHE A 88 -5.24 -3.21 3.45
CA PHE A 88 -6.16 -2.28 4.11
C PHE A 88 -6.40 -2.79 5.54
N GLN A 89 -6.17 -1.95 6.54
CA GLN A 89 -6.52 -2.26 7.92
C GLN A 89 -7.51 -1.24 8.46
N HIS A 90 -8.70 -1.72 8.82
CA HIS A 90 -9.74 -0.87 9.36
C HIS A 90 -9.45 -0.48 10.81
N SER A 91 -9.56 0.81 11.08
CA SER A 91 -9.14 1.43 12.34
C SER A 91 -9.95 1.00 13.56
N ASN A 92 -11.23 0.67 13.40
CA ASN A 92 -12.14 0.34 14.50
C ASN A 92 -12.25 -1.17 14.77
N THR A 93 -12.24 -1.99 13.72
CA THR A 93 -12.40 -3.45 13.84
C THR A 93 -11.05 -4.17 13.89
N PHE A 94 -9.96 -3.49 13.51
CA PHE A 94 -8.64 -4.07 13.28
C PHE A 94 -8.62 -5.18 12.22
N GLU A 95 -9.69 -5.32 11.44
CA GLU A 95 -9.73 -6.24 10.32
C GLU A 95 -8.69 -5.82 9.29
N ILE A 96 -7.89 -6.79 8.86
CA ILE A 96 -6.98 -6.64 7.73
C ILE A 96 -7.64 -7.29 6.52
N GLU A 97 -7.68 -6.55 5.42
CA GLU A 97 -8.01 -7.06 4.10
C GLU A 97 -6.79 -6.97 3.19
N ILE A 98 -6.50 -8.08 2.50
CA ILE A 98 -5.51 -8.10 1.43
C ILE A 98 -6.25 -8.17 0.10
N TRP A 99 -6.00 -7.21 -0.78
CA TRP A 99 -6.56 -7.15 -2.11
C TRP A 99 -5.43 -7.31 -3.13
N VAL A 100 -5.67 -8.09 -4.19
CA VAL A 100 -4.72 -8.30 -5.28
C VAL A 100 -5.41 -7.98 -6.60
N THR A 101 -4.70 -7.37 -7.55
CA THR A 101 -5.29 -7.07 -8.86
C THR A 101 -5.53 -8.33 -9.67
N THR A 102 -6.74 -8.53 -10.16
CA THR A 102 -7.06 -9.52 -11.20
C THR A 102 -6.76 -9.00 -12.60
N LYS A 103 -6.78 -7.67 -12.77
CA LYS A 103 -6.36 -6.96 -13.97
C LYS A 103 -5.75 -5.62 -13.58
N ILE A 104 -4.64 -5.27 -14.20
CA ILE A 104 -4.01 -3.96 -14.06
C ILE A 104 -3.45 -3.51 -15.42
N GLU A 105 -4.00 -2.41 -15.93
CA GLU A 105 -3.59 -1.76 -17.16
C GLU A 105 -3.58 -0.24 -16.96
N PRO A 106 -2.91 0.53 -17.83
CA PRO A 106 -3.03 1.98 -17.83
C PRO A 106 -4.50 2.43 -17.95
N GLY A 107 -5.09 2.88 -16.83
CA GLY A 107 -6.46 3.41 -16.79
C GLY A 107 -7.54 2.37 -16.50
N GLU A 108 -7.18 1.11 -16.24
CA GLU A 108 -8.13 0.08 -15.82
C GLU A 108 -7.55 -0.79 -14.71
N VAL A 109 -8.34 -1.04 -13.67
CA VAL A 109 -7.98 -1.96 -12.59
C VAL A 109 -9.19 -2.76 -12.16
N SER A 110 -8.97 -4.03 -11.84
CA SER A 110 -9.93 -4.86 -11.12
C SER A 110 -9.21 -5.60 -10.00
N TRP A 111 -9.92 -5.80 -8.90
CA TRP A 111 -9.39 -6.36 -7.67
C TRP A 111 -10.15 -7.61 -7.27
N SER A 112 -9.44 -8.57 -6.68
CA SER A 112 -10.02 -9.64 -5.89
C SER A 112 -9.54 -9.54 -4.45
N LYS A 113 -10.43 -9.83 -3.51
CA LYS A 113 -10.05 -9.99 -2.11
C LYS A 113 -9.27 -11.30 -2.00
N PHE A 114 -8.00 -11.21 -1.60
CA PHE A 114 -7.14 -12.37 -1.43
C PHE A 114 -7.50 -13.13 -0.16
N PHE A 115 -7.56 -12.42 0.98
CA PHE A 115 -8.18 -12.88 2.23
C PHE A 115 -8.45 -11.68 3.16
N ALA A 116 -9.19 -11.93 4.24
CA ALA A 116 -9.35 -10.99 5.36
C ALA A 116 -9.18 -11.72 6.70
N VAL A 117 -8.67 -11.01 7.71
CA VAL A 117 -8.43 -11.54 9.08
C VAL A 117 -8.81 -10.50 10.12
N GLU A 118 -9.61 -10.89 11.11
CA GLU A 118 -9.91 -10.07 12.28
C GLU A 118 -8.74 -10.06 13.27
N MET A 119 -8.02 -8.93 13.41
CA MET A 119 -6.88 -8.85 14.34
C MET A 119 -7.26 -8.47 15.78
N GLY A 120 -8.49 -8.00 16.00
CA GLY A 120 -8.98 -7.61 17.33
C GLY A 120 -8.76 -8.70 18.38
N PRO A 121 -9.21 -9.96 18.16
CA PRO A 121 -9.00 -11.07 19.08
C PRO A 121 -7.54 -11.54 19.20
N LEU A 122 -6.73 -11.32 18.17
CA LEU A 122 -5.35 -11.82 18.12
C LEU A 122 -4.39 -10.91 18.87
N THR A 123 -4.46 -9.61 18.61
CA THR A 123 -3.47 -8.65 19.14
C THR A 123 -3.99 -7.24 19.36
N GLY A 124 -5.06 -6.83 18.66
CA GLY A 124 -5.70 -5.52 18.83
C GLY A 124 -4.84 -4.30 18.49
N PHE A 125 -3.71 -4.45 17.78
CA PHE A 125 -2.88 -3.32 17.33
C PHE A 125 -3.12 -2.99 15.86
N ARG A 126 -2.72 -1.78 15.50
CA ARG A 126 -2.78 -1.27 14.13
C ARG A 126 -1.38 -1.06 13.59
N PHE A 127 -1.18 -1.35 12.32
CA PHE A 127 0.01 -0.94 11.59
C PHE A 127 0.04 0.57 11.40
N TYR A 128 1.23 1.14 11.48
CA TYR A 128 1.44 2.53 11.09
C TYR A 128 1.63 2.59 9.58
N THR A 129 1.17 3.67 8.96
CA THR A 129 1.17 3.92 7.50
C THR A 129 2.57 4.00 6.85
N GLY A 130 3.63 3.59 7.56
CA GLY A 130 5.01 3.47 7.06
C GLY A 130 5.50 2.03 6.89
N GLY A 131 4.67 1.01 7.16
CA GLY A 131 5.03 -0.38 6.93
C GLY A 131 4.97 -0.78 5.46
N SER A 132 5.86 -1.69 5.05
CA SER A 132 5.79 -2.37 3.74
C SER A 132 5.28 -3.80 3.92
N PHE A 133 4.81 -4.46 2.86
CA PHE A 133 4.38 -5.85 2.98
C PHE A 133 4.66 -6.68 1.73
N LEU A 134 4.69 -8.00 1.93
CA LEU A 134 4.85 -9.01 0.90
C LEU A 134 3.72 -10.04 1.00
N VAL A 135 3.21 -10.49 -0.14
CA VAL A 135 2.16 -11.54 -0.21
C VAL A 135 2.81 -12.86 -0.59
N ASP A 136 2.50 -13.91 0.18
CA ASP A 136 2.80 -15.31 -0.16
C ASP A 136 1.50 -15.98 -0.62
N GLU A 137 1.34 -16.08 -1.95
CA GLU A 137 0.14 -16.63 -2.55
C GLU A 137 -0.03 -18.13 -2.26
N GLU A 138 1.08 -18.88 -2.19
CA GLU A 138 1.07 -20.32 -1.97
C GLU A 138 0.62 -20.66 -0.56
N LYS A 139 1.09 -19.88 0.43
CA LYS A 139 0.72 -20.06 1.83
C LYS A 139 -0.54 -19.30 2.23
N ARG A 140 -1.11 -18.50 1.32
CA ARG A 140 -2.22 -17.57 1.61
C ARG A 140 -1.94 -16.75 2.86
N ALA A 141 -0.82 -16.05 2.83
CA ALA A 141 -0.30 -15.27 3.94
C ALA A 141 0.31 -13.94 3.49
N VAL A 142 0.45 -13.01 4.43
CA VAL A 142 1.14 -11.73 4.25
C VAL A 142 2.24 -11.59 5.28
N VAL A 143 3.36 -10.99 4.89
CA VAL A 143 4.42 -10.54 5.80
C VAL A 143 4.40 -9.03 5.82
N VAL A 144 4.05 -8.44 6.95
CA VAL A 144 4.04 -6.98 7.15
C VAL A 144 5.29 -6.59 7.91
N PHE A 145 6.04 -5.63 7.38
CA PHE A 145 7.20 -5.04 8.02
C PHE A 145 6.78 -3.73 8.65
N ASP A 146 6.81 -3.67 9.97
CA ASP A 146 6.48 -2.46 10.71
C ASP A 146 7.31 -2.39 11.99
N GLN A 147 7.11 -1.32 12.75
CA GLN A 147 7.73 -1.10 14.03
C GLN A 147 7.08 -1.98 15.11
N ASP A 148 7.76 -2.13 16.25
CA ASP A 148 7.25 -2.87 17.39
C ASP A 148 5.92 -2.29 17.90
N LYS A 149 4.94 -3.16 18.15
CA LYS A 149 3.56 -2.79 18.47
C LYS A 149 3.41 -2.27 19.90
N ASN A 150 2.41 -1.43 20.14
CA ASN A 150 1.98 -0.98 21.48
C ASN A 150 3.08 -0.29 22.31
N VAL A 151 4.10 0.28 21.66
CA VAL A 151 5.14 1.09 22.31
C VAL A 151 5.08 2.50 21.78
N GLU A 152 5.01 3.52 22.65
CA GLU A 152 4.95 4.93 22.25
C GLU A 152 6.16 5.37 21.43
N LYS A 153 7.32 4.75 21.68
CA LYS A 153 8.58 4.96 20.95
C LYS A 153 9.17 3.59 20.61
N PRO A 154 8.75 2.97 19.51
CA PRO A 154 9.27 1.68 19.12
C PRO A 154 10.77 1.77 18.85
N THR A 155 11.50 0.74 19.25
CA THR A 155 12.97 0.69 19.12
C THR A 155 13.42 -0.42 18.18
N ARG A 156 12.47 -1.19 17.63
CA ARG A 156 12.72 -2.40 16.86
C ARG A 156 11.84 -2.45 15.62
N ASN A 157 12.38 -3.06 14.58
CA ASN A 157 11.62 -3.45 13.40
C ASN A 157 11.16 -4.90 13.59
N VAL A 158 9.94 -5.20 13.19
CA VAL A 158 9.32 -6.52 13.33
C VAL A 158 8.69 -6.91 12.00
N ALA A 159 8.84 -8.18 11.62
CA ALA A 159 8.04 -8.79 10.58
C ALA A 159 6.88 -9.57 11.21
N TYR A 160 5.66 -9.22 10.82
CA TYR A 160 4.42 -9.86 11.22
C TYR A 160 3.96 -10.78 10.09
N MET A 161 4.05 -12.08 10.30
CA MET A 161 3.54 -13.10 9.38
C MET A 161 2.08 -13.41 9.75
N ILE A 162 1.15 -13.09 8.85
CA ILE A 162 -0.30 -13.25 9.07
C ILE A 162 -0.84 -14.20 8.00
N GLY A 163 -1.46 -15.29 8.43
CA GLY A 163 -2.15 -16.23 7.55
C GLY A 163 -3.66 -16.04 7.59
N GLU A 164 -4.36 -16.41 6.51
CA GLU A 164 -5.82 -16.33 6.39
C GLU A 164 -6.58 -16.99 7.57
N ASN A 165 -6.02 -18.04 8.17
CA ASN A 165 -6.64 -18.76 9.30
C ASN A 165 -6.50 -18.03 10.65
N GLY A 166 -6.13 -16.74 10.66
CA GLY A 166 -5.82 -16.00 11.87
C GLY A 166 -4.48 -16.38 12.51
N TYR A 167 -3.63 -17.10 11.78
CA TYR A 167 -2.27 -17.40 12.23
C TYR A 167 -1.47 -16.09 12.30
N LEU A 168 -0.80 -15.84 13.41
CA LEU A 168 0.13 -14.73 13.57
C LEU A 168 1.46 -15.23 14.13
N ARG A 169 2.55 -14.80 13.51
CA ARG A 169 3.90 -14.95 14.04
C ARG A 169 4.70 -13.67 13.88
N GLU A 170 5.47 -13.35 14.90
CA GLU A 170 6.36 -12.19 14.92
C GLU A 170 7.82 -12.62 14.81
N VAL A 171 8.58 -11.87 14.02
CA VAL A 171 10.03 -12.04 13.87
C VAL A 171 10.69 -10.70 14.12
N ASP A 172 11.52 -10.66 15.15
CA ASP A 172 12.34 -9.50 15.48
C ASP A 172 13.45 -9.30 14.45
N LEU A 173 13.42 -8.16 13.75
CA LEU A 173 14.39 -7.79 12.71
C LEU A 173 15.55 -6.95 13.24
N GLY A 174 15.59 -6.69 14.55
CA GLY A 174 16.63 -5.89 15.19
C GLY A 174 16.19 -4.48 15.54
N LYS A 175 17.13 -3.71 16.09
CA LYS A 175 16.88 -2.33 16.52
C LYS A 175 16.76 -1.39 15.33
N ILE A 176 15.89 -0.40 15.44
CA ILE A 176 15.80 0.71 14.49
C ILE A 176 17.12 1.48 14.54
N THR A 177 17.80 1.56 13.40
CA THR A 177 18.97 2.41 13.23
C THR A 177 18.55 3.68 12.52
N THR A 178 18.63 4.82 13.18
CA THR A 178 18.60 6.11 12.50
C THR A 178 19.90 6.24 11.72
N GLY A 179 19.84 6.41 10.40
CA GLY A 179 21.01 6.73 9.59
C GLY A 179 21.76 7.92 10.19
N ARG A 180 23.08 7.80 10.32
CA ARG A 180 23.96 8.92 10.72
C ARG A 180 24.08 9.94 9.60
#